data_AF-A0A8S3JFT2-F1
#
_entry.id   AF-A0A8S3JFT2-F1
#
_cell.length_a   1.000
_cell.length_b   1.000
_cell.length_c   1.000
_cell.angle_alpha   90.00
_cell.angle_beta   90.00
_cell.angle_gamma   90.00
#
_symmetry.space_group_name_H-M   'P 1'
#
loop_
_entity.id
_entity.type
_entity.pdbx_description
1 polymer ?
#
loop_
_entity_poly.entity_id
_entity_poly.type
_entity_poly.pdbx_seq_one_letter_code
_entity_poly.pdbx_strand_id
1 'polypeptide(L)'
;ELFVSSLLLTFTTIDIIETIKMSPSVDVVVVSLLLSVFNPANFARQLIGTHILFRHGERSPTMLYPSDPNDLSFWSNGLGSLTVRGKFQHIHLGQYFRERYSTLLNSTYVASEL
;
A
#
# COMPACT_ATOMS: atom_id res chain seq x y z
N GLU A 1 13.08 -9.48 -12.66
CA GLU A 1 14.09 -8.51 -12.19
C GLU A 1 14.83 -8.98 -10.92
N LEU A 2 14.15 -9.29 -9.81
CA LEU A 2 14.79 -9.73 -8.56
C LEU A 2 15.74 -10.94 -8.69
N PHE A 3 15.38 -11.93 -9.54
CA PHE A 3 16.23 -13.10 -9.80
C PHE A 3 17.56 -12.73 -10.47
N VAL A 4 17.53 -11.81 -11.43
CA VAL A 4 18.72 -11.35 -12.15
C VAL A 4 19.60 -10.51 -11.23
N SER A 5 19.00 -9.66 -10.38
CA SER A 5 19.72 -8.87 -9.37
C SER A 5 20.39 -9.76 -8.31
N SER A 6 19.71 -10.80 -7.84
CA SER A 6 20.27 -11.79 -6.91
C SER A 6 21.45 -12.53 -7.52
N LEU A 7 21.34 -12.92 -8.80
CA LEU A 7 22.39 -13.65 -9.50
C LEU A 7 23.63 -12.77 -9.74
N LEU A 8 23.44 -11.51 -10.16
CA LEU A 8 24.53 -10.55 -10.30
C LEU A 8 25.25 -10.30 -8.97
N LEU A 9 24.50 -10.15 -7.87
CA LEU A 9 25.06 -9.98 -6.54
C LEU A 9 25.91 -11.18 -6.12
N THR A 10 25.47 -12.41 -6.41
CA THR A 10 26.27 -13.60 -6.10
C THR A 10 27.59 -13.63 -6.87
N PHE A 11 27.58 -13.30 -8.17
CA PHE A 11 28.80 -13.26 -8.98
C PHE A 11 29.77 -12.19 -8.48
N THR A 12 29.29 -10.97 -8.20
CA THR A 12 30.16 -9.89 -7.69
C THR A 12 30.73 -10.21 -6.31
N THR A 13 29.98 -10.89 -5.44
CA THR A 13 30.53 -11.32 -4.15
C THR A 13 31.59 -12.41 -4.26
N ILE A 14 31.46 -13.33 -5.23
CA ILE A 14 32.49 -14.33 -5.51
C ILE A 14 33.77 -13.63 -6.03
N ASP A 15 33.62 -12.68 -6.95
CA ASP A 15 34.75 -11.89 -7.49
C ASP A 15 35.48 -11.08 -6.39
N ILE A 16 34.74 -10.51 -5.43
CA ILE A 16 35.31 -9.77 -4.29
C ILE A 16 36.07 -10.72 -3.35
N ILE A 17 35.53 -11.91 -3.07
CA ILE A 17 36.17 -12.91 -2.21
C ILE A 17 37.49 -13.40 -2.84
N GLU A 18 37.49 -13.68 -4.15
CA GLU A 18 38.70 -14.08 -4.88
C GLU A 18 39.75 -12.95 -4.92
N THR A 19 39.31 -11.70 -5.01
CA THR A 19 40.21 -10.52 -5.02
C THR A 19 40.87 -10.27 -3.66
N ILE A 20 40.16 -10.50 -2.55
CA ILE A 20 40.65 -10.17 -1.19
C ILE A 20 41.50 -11.32 -0.57
N LYS A 21 41.48 -12.54 -1.14
CA LYS A 21 42.20 -13.73 -0.62
C LYS A 21 41.90 -14.01 0.85
N MET A 22 40.62 -14.07 1.19
CA MET A 22 40.18 -14.38 2.55
C MET A 22 40.41 -15.87 2.88
N SER A 23 40.36 -16.20 4.18
CA SER A 23 40.47 -17.58 4.67
C SER A 23 39.16 -18.34 4.38
N PRO A 24 39.22 -19.66 4.06
CA PRO A 24 38.03 -20.44 3.70
C PRO A 24 36.90 -20.39 4.73
N SER A 25 37.25 -20.27 6.02
CA SER A 25 36.26 -20.18 7.10
C SER A 25 35.55 -18.83 7.12
N VAL A 26 36.23 -17.76 6.70
CA VAL A 26 35.64 -16.42 6.60
C VAL A 26 34.75 -16.34 5.37
N ASP A 27 35.17 -16.96 4.26
CA ASP A 27 34.40 -17.01 3.01
C ASP A 27 33.03 -17.65 3.22
N VAL A 28 33.00 -18.82 3.90
CA VAL A 28 31.76 -19.53 4.20
C VAL A 28 30.81 -18.67 5.05
N VAL A 29 31.34 -17.92 6.01
CA VAL A 29 30.53 -17.04 6.87
C VAL A 29 30.00 -15.83 6.08
N VAL A 30 30.82 -15.20 5.26
CA VAL A 30 30.43 -14.04 4.43
C VAL A 30 29.37 -14.45 3.41
N VAL A 31 29.56 -15.57 2.71
CA VAL A 31 28.59 -16.11 1.75
C VAL A 31 27.29 -16.51 2.45
N SER A 32 27.35 -17.18 3.61
CA SER A 32 26.17 -17.53 4.40
C SER A 32 25.36 -16.30 4.84
N LEU A 33 26.04 -15.25 5.31
CA LEU A 33 25.40 -14.00 5.73
C LEU A 33 24.74 -13.29 4.54
N LEU A 34 25.42 -13.21 3.40
CA LEU A 34 24.87 -12.63 2.16
C LEU A 34 23.63 -13.39 1.68
N LEU A 35 23.69 -14.72 1.63
CA LEU A 35 22.54 -15.56 1.25
C LEU A 35 21.34 -15.38 2.19
N SER A 36 21.58 -15.14 3.50
CA SER A 36 20.51 -14.88 4.46
C SER A 36 19.84 -13.51 4.27
N VAL A 37 20.62 -12.47 3.93
CA VAL A 37 20.13 -11.10 3.69
C VAL A 37 19.37 -11.03 2.37
N PHE A 38 19.86 -11.70 1.34
CA PHE A 38 19.24 -11.73 0.00
C PHE A 38 18.26 -12.89 -0.20
N ASN A 39 17.83 -13.55 0.87
CA ASN A 39 16.86 -14.63 0.77
C ASN A 39 15.57 -14.10 0.08
N PRO A 40 15.22 -14.60 -1.13
CA PRO A 40 14.05 -14.14 -1.87
C PRO A 40 12.75 -14.37 -1.10
N ALA A 41 12.73 -15.33 -0.16
CA ALA A 41 11.60 -15.57 0.72
C ALA A 41 11.30 -14.37 1.64
N ASN A 42 12.29 -13.53 1.97
CA ASN A 42 12.08 -12.29 2.72
C ASN A 42 11.33 -11.23 1.89
N PHE A 43 11.36 -11.33 0.55
CA PHE A 43 10.70 -10.42 -0.38
C PHE A 43 9.42 -10.99 -1.00
N ALA A 44 9.10 -12.27 -0.77
CA ALA A 44 8.01 -12.98 -1.42
C ALA A 44 6.62 -12.74 -0.79
N ARG A 45 6.36 -11.54 -0.27
CA ARG A 45 5.02 -11.19 0.24
C ARG A 45 4.22 -10.50 -0.85
N GLN A 46 3.31 -11.26 -1.45
CA GLN A 46 2.36 -10.76 -2.44
C GLN A 46 1.00 -10.49 -1.78
N LEU A 47 0.46 -9.29 -2.02
CA LEU A 47 -0.93 -8.99 -1.67
C LEU A 47 -1.85 -9.67 -2.69
N ILE A 48 -2.74 -10.55 -2.23
CA ILE A 48 -3.66 -11.32 -3.09
C ILE A 48 -5.11 -10.80 -3.04
N GLY A 49 -5.42 -9.90 -2.10
CA GLY A 49 -6.76 -9.34 -1.91
C GLY A 49 -6.81 -8.41 -0.70
N THR A 50 -7.83 -7.55 -0.64
CA THR A 50 -8.06 -6.62 0.46
C THR A 50 -9.55 -6.43 0.70
N HIS A 51 -9.95 -6.22 1.96
CA HIS A 51 -11.31 -5.84 2.33
C HIS A 51 -11.25 -4.48 3.02
N ILE A 52 -12.04 -3.53 2.53
CA ILE A 52 -11.99 -2.15 3.00
C ILE A 52 -13.33 -1.80 3.64
N LEU A 53 -13.29 -1.50 4.95
CA LEU A 53 -14.41 -0.93 5.67
C LEU A 53 -14.07 0.52 6.02
N PHE A 54 -14.86 1.47 5.53
CA PHE A 54 -14.68 2.88 5.81
C PHE A 54 -16.02 3.54 6.14
N ARG A 55 -15.95 4.58 6.97
CA ARG A 55 -17.11 5.42 7.26
C ARG A 55 -17.42 6.30 6.04
N HIS A 56 -18.68 6.65 5.89
CA HIS A 56 -19.08 7.76 5.02
C HIS A 56 -18.28 9.04 5.32
N GLY A 57 -18.10 9.88 4.31
CA GLY A 57 -17.54 11.23 4.45
C GLY A 57 -18.51 12.16 5.19
N GLU A 58 -18.09 13.39 5.40
CA GLU A 58 -18.87 14.40 6.12
C GLU A 58 -20.31 14.56 5.60
N ARG A 59 -21.27 14.54 6.54
CA ARG A 59 -22.70 14.67 6.28
C ARG A 59 -23.30 15.81 7.12
N SER A 60 -24.42 16.35 6.66
CA SER A 60 -25.32 17.12 7.53
C SER A 60 -25.87 16.23 8.66
N PRO A 61 -26.29 16.83 9.80
CA PRO A 61 -26.94 16.07 10.86
C PRO A 61 -28.13 15.29 10.32
N THR A 62 -28.40 14.11 10.89
CA THR A 62 -29.53 13.26 10.46
C THR A 62 -30.86 13.75 11.02
N MET A 63 -30.83 14.51 12.10
CA MET A 63 -31.98 15.15 12.74
C MET A 63 -31.51 16.40 13.49
N LEU A 64 -32.42 17.35 13.66
CA LEU A 64 -32.21 18.53 14.51
C LEU A 64 -32.90 18.29 15.85
N TYR A 65 -32.34 18.85 16.92
CA TYR A 65 -32.98 18.84 18.23
C TYR A 65 -34.07 19.94 18.29
N PRO A 66 -35.06 19.84 19.20
CA PRO A 66 -36.21 20.74 19.19
C PRO A 66 -35.90 22.23 19.28
N SER A 67 -34.77 22.61 19.88
CA SER A 67 -34.32 23.99 20.05
C SER A 67 -33.08 24.33 19.21
N ASP A 68 -32.86 23.65 18.09
CA ASP A 68 -31.77 23.97 17.17
C ASP A 68 -31.96 25.38 16.59
N PRO A 69 -30.95 26.26 16.65
CA PRO A 69 -31.06 27.61 16.09
C PRO A 69 -31.02 27.63 14.55
N ASN A 70 -30.62 26.54 13.91
CA ASN A 70 -30.55 26.42 12.46
C ASN A 70 -31.80 25.74 11.93
N ASP A 71 -32.42 26.32 10.91
CA ASP A 71 -33.54 25.69 10.23
C ASP A 71 -33.07 24.62 9.23
N LEU A 72 -34.03 23.90 8.63
CA LEU A 72 -33.74 22.89 7.60
C LEU A 72 -33.09 23.49 6.35
N SER A 73 -33.30 24.78 6.07
CA SER A 73 -32.78 25.45 4.88
C SER A 73 -31.27 25.71 4.96
N PHE A 74 -30.73 25.82 6.18
CA PHE A 74 -29.28 25.89 6.43
C PHE A 74 -28.52 24.70 5.82
N TRP A 75 -29.16 23.53 5.78
CA TRP A 75 -28.61 22.32 5.19
C TRP A 75 -29.07 22.21 3.73
N SER A 76 -28.35 22.85 2.82
CA SER A 76 -28.73 22.97 1.39
C SER A 76 -29.08 21.65 0.69
N ASN A 77 -28.44 20.53 1.08
CA ASN A 77 -28.73 19.20 0.54
C ASN A 77 -29.70 18.37 1.40
N GLY A 78 -30.31 18.98 2.41
CA GLY A 78 -31.12 18.31 3.43
C GLY A 78 -30.30 17.64 4.53
N LEU A 79 -30.99 17.09 5.52
CA LEU A 79 -30.43 16.35 6.65
C LEU A 79 -29.92 14.96 6.22
N GLY A 80 -28.86 14.47 6.88
CA GLY A 80 -28.22 13.18 6.60
C GLY A 80 -27.49 13.08 5.25
N SER A 81 -27.46 14.15 4.47
CA SER A 81 -26.87 14.21 3.14
C SER A 81 -25.36 14.46 3.19
N LEU A 82 -24.64 13.88 2.23
CA LEU A 82 -23.19 14.10 2.09
C LEU A 82 -22.90 15.54 1.69
N THR A 83 -22.04 16.22 2.44
CA THR A 83 -21.62 17.60 2.11
C THR A 83 -20.67 17.59 0.92
N VAL A 84 -20.45 18.75 0.31
CA VAL A 84 -19.43 18.90 -0.76
C VAL A 84 -18.05 18.47 -0.24
N ARG A 85 -17.73 18.83 1.00
CA ARG A 85 -16.50 18.38 1.67
C ARG A 85 -16.46 16.86 1.86
N GLY A 86 -17.58 16.25 2.26
CA GLY A 86 -17.69 14.79 2.35
C GLY A 86 -17.45 14.06 1.03
N LYS A 87 -17.90 14.64 -0.10
CA LYS A 87 -17.59 14.11 -1.44
C LYS A 87 -16.09 14.16 -1.74
N PHE A 88 -15.44 15.30 -1.46
CA PHE A 88 -13.99 15.43 -1.64
C PHE A 88 -13.19 14.49 -0.74
N GLN A 89 -13.63 14.24 0.49
CA GLN A 89 -12.98 13.24 1.36
C GLN A 89 -12.95 11.85 0.70
N HIS A 90 -14.05 11.43 0.06
CA HIS A 90 -14.09 10.15 -0.66
C HIS A 90 -13.27 10.15 -1.95
N ILE A 91 -13.18 11.28 -2.67
CA ILE A 91 -12.29 11.39 -3.83
C ILE A 91 -10.84 11.16 -3.40
N HIS A 92 -10.37 11.86 -2.36
CA HIS A 92 -9.00 11.69 -1.86
C HIS A 92 -8.76 10.28 -1.33
N LEU A 93 -9.74 9.68 -0.63
CA LEU A 93 -9.64 8.31 -0.16
C LEU A 93 -9.52 7.31 -1.33
N GLY A 94 -10.29 7.52 -2.41
CA GLY A 94 -10.21 6.71 -3.61
C GLY A 94 -8.85 6.84 -4.33
N GLN A 95 -8.31 8.05 -4.41
CA GLN A 95 -6.96 8.29 -4.94
C GLN A 95 -5.90 7.55 -4.12
N TYR A 96 -5.97 7.64 -2.79
CA TYR A 96 -5.10 6.89 -1.89
C TYR A 96 -5.18 5.37 -2.12
N PHE A 97 -6.39 4.80 -2.25
CA PHE A 97 -6.53 3.38 -2.54
C PHE A 97 -5.98 3.00 -3.91
N ARG A 98 -6.18 3.85 -4.92
CA ARG A 98 -5.65 3.61 -6.28
C ARG A 98 -4.13 3.57 -6.31
N GLU A 99 -3.46 4.42 -5.52
CA GLU A 99 -2.01 4.42 -5.36
C GLU A 99 -1.54 3.21 -4.55
N ARG A 100 -2.16 2.98 -3.38
CA ARG A 100 -1.80 1.91 -2.44
C ARG A 100 -1.92 0.51 -3.04
N TYR A 101 -2.97 0.27 -3.84
CA TYR A 101 -3.28 -1.03 -4.43
C TYR A 101 -2.96 -1.08 -5.92
N SER A 102 -2.07 -0.21 -6.40
CA SER A 102 -1.65 -0.15 -7.80
C SER A 102 -0.98 -1.43 -8.31
N THR A 103 -0.44 -2.26 -7.43
CA THR A 103 0.13 -3.59 -7.75
C THR A 103 -0.88 -4.73 -7.66
N LEU A 104 -2.03 -4.49 -7.04
CA LEU A 104 -3.12 -5.47 -6.89
C LEU A 104 -4.17 -5.31 -8.00
N LEU A 105 -4.48 -4.06 -8.37
CA LEU A 105 -5.53 -3.71 -9.33
C LEU A 105 -4.94 -3.33 -10.69
N ASN A 106 -5.71 -3.55 -11.76
CA ASN A 106 -5.34 -3.08 -13.08
C ASN A 106 -5.26 -1.54 -13.13
N SER A 107 -4.52 -1.05 -14.12
CA SER A 107 -4.40 0.37 -14.44
C SER A 107 -5.77 1.04 -14.69
N THR A 108 -6.71 0.28 -15.28
CA THR A 108 -8.08 0.66 -15.61
C THR A 108 -9.09 -0.18 -14.83
N TYR A 109 -10.35 0.26 -14.79
CA TYR A 109 -11.41 -0.46 -14.07
C TYR A 109 -11.75 -1.80 -14.72
N VAL A 110 -11.72 -2.88 -13.93
CA VAL A 110 -12.17 -4.22 -14.30
C VAL A 110 -13.14 -4.71 -13.22
N ALA A 111 -14.41 -4.93 -13.60
CA ALA A 111 -15.47 -5.21 -12.63
C ALA A 111 -15.26 -6.49 -11.80
N SER A 112 -14.54 -7.49 -12.34
CA SER A 112 -14.25 -8.74 -11.64
C SER A 112 -13.09 -8.65 -10.64
N GLU A 113 -12.38 -7.52 -10.59
CA GLU A 113 -11.29 -7.28 -9.62
C GLU A 113 -11.78 -6.63 -8.31
N LEU A 114 -13.06 -6.24 -8.25
CA LEU A 114 -13.70 -5.57 -7.10
C LEU A 114 -14.73 -6.44 -6.39
#